data_AF-A0A4S4BJ31-F1
#
_entry.id   AF-A0A4S4BJ31-F1
#
_cell.length_a   1.000
_cell.length_b   1.000
_cell.length_c   1.000
_cell.angle_alpha   90.00
_cell.angle_beta   90.00
_cell.angle_gamma   90.00
#
_symmetry.space_group_name_H-M   'P 1'
#
loop_
_entity.id
_entity.type
_entity.pdbx_description
1 polymer ?
#
loop_
_entity_poly.entity_id
_entity_poly.type
_entity_poly.pdbx_seq_one_letter_code
_entity_poly.pdbx_strand_id
1 'polypeptide(L)'
;MTSPALDAAIEKGRKLIHLYRRGVGGERHNAGRLLLAHLRTHDLTLYDLDPSLPVSQEMAALDSWRETASLMTRVGTPQQDEVLTQLVDAEDLTETELRKLLDAVDLNKLAEVRADGWAYTHGADPEQYRQAARTIRAADVLAQTGSLAQRMQSATAAAHHRLTHPERQIRASSPAQQRFVLGLVRGLTGQPGQITETGVRAHLDVEQLSRLRALLSQYGAQAEEAALRAAEQLGRELGEAG
;
A
#
# COMPACT_ATOMS: atom_id res chain seq x y z
N MET A 1 -2.15 -16.21 -40.81
CA MET A 1 -3.46 -16.86 -40.98
C MET A 1 -3.40 -18.18 -40.23
N THR A 2 -4.06 -18.28 -39.08
CA THR A 2 -4.14 -19.53 -38.30
C THR A 2 -5.09 -20.51 -39.00
N SER A 3 -4.83 -21.81 -38.86
CA SER A 3 -5.69 -22.85 -39.45
C SER A 3 -7.03 -22.87 -38.73
N PRO A 4 -8.17 -23.06 -39.42
CA PRO A 4 -9.49 -23.17 -38.79
C PRO A 4 -9.56 -24.29 -37.74
N ALA A 5 -8.72 -25.32 -37.85
CA ALA A 5 -8.57 -26.36 -36.84
C ALA A 5 -7.91 -25.87 -35.54
N LEU A 6 -6.95 -24.94 -35.66
CA LEU A 6 -6.28 -24.33 -34.52
C LEU A 6 -7.22 -23.37 -33.79
N ASP A 7 -7.98 -22.56 -34.52
CA ASP A 7 -8.96 -21.64 -33.93
C ASP A 7 -10.05 -22.39 -33.15
N ALA A 8 -10.53 -23.53 -33.68
CA ALA A 8 -11.47 -24.41 -32.98
C ALA A 8 -10.86 -25.06 -31.72
N ALA A 9 -9.57 -25.41 -31.76
CA ALA A 9 -8.85 -25.92 -30.61
C ALA A 9 -8.69 -24.84 -29.52
N ILE A 10 -8.41 -23.59 -29.90
CA ILE A 10 -8.31 -22.46 -28.98
C ILE A 10 -9.66 -22.18 -28.32
N GLU A 11 -10.77 -22.14 -29.08
CA GLU A 11 -12.10 -21.95 -28.51
C GLU A 11 -12.48 -23.03 -27.49
N LYS A 12 -12.22 -24.30 -27.82
CA LYS A 12 -12.49 -25.41 -26.91
C LYS A 12 -11.63 -25.31 -25.64
N GLY A 13 -10.36 -24.94 -25.78
CA GLY A 13 -9.46 -24.68 -24.66
C GLY A 13 -9.98 -23.57 -23.74
N ARG A 14 -10.44 -22.45 -24.30
CA ARG A 14 -11.05 -21.34 -23.54
C ARG A 14 -12.28 -21.78 -22.75
N LYS A 15 -13.15 -22.60 -23.35
CA LYS A 15 -14.32 -23.17 -22.66
C LYS A 15 -13.91 -24.05 -21.48
N LEU A 16 -12.85 -24.85 -21.64
CA LEU A 16 -12.32 -25.71 -20.57
C LEU A 16 -11.69 -24.90 -19.43
N ILE A 17 -10.97 -23.80 -19.71
CA ILE A 17 -10.49 -22.87 -18.68
C ILE A 17 -11.66 -22.33 -17.84
N HIS A 18 -12.74 -21.94 -18.50
CA HIS A 18 -13.92 -21.39 -17.83
C HIS A 18 -14.61 -22.41 -16.92
N LEU A 19 -14.77 -23.63 -17.41
CA LEU A 19 -15.32 -24.76 -16.63
C LEU A 19 -14.42 -25.11 -15.44
N TYR A 20 -13.10 -25.09 -15.63
CA TYR A 20 -12.16 -25.35 -14.56
C TYR A 20 -12.25 -24.31 -13.43
N ARG A 21 -12.33 -23.03 -13.79
CA ARG A 21 -12.41 -21.93 -12.81
C ARG A 21 -13.72 -21.87 -12.03
N ARG A 22 -14.84 -22.15 -12.70
CA ARG A 22 -16.17 -22.08 -12.08
C ARG A 22 -16.60 -23.39 -11.41
N GLY A 23 -15.99 -24.50 -11.79
CA GLY A 23 -16.31 -25.81 -11.24
C GLY A 23 -15.93 -25.94 -9.76
N VAL A 24 -16.64 -26.82 -9.06
CA VAL A 24 -16.36 -27.21 -7.67
C VAL A 24 -16.16 -28.72 -7.57
N GLY A 25 -15.25 -29.16 -6.69
CA GLY A 25 -14.98 -30.57 -6.42
C GLY A 25 -14.65 -31.39 -7.68
N GLY A 26 -15.46 -32.43 -7.94
CA GLY A 26 -15.24 -33.38 -9.04
C GLY A 26 -15.34 -32.78 -10.44
N GLU A 27 -16.18 -31.75 -10.63
CA GLU A 27 -16.32 -31.07 -11.92
C GLU A 27 -15.06 -30.30 -12.27
N ARG A 28 -14.49 -29.57 -11.30
CA ARG A 28 -13.20 -28.89 -11.45
C ARG A 28 -12.09 -29.87 -11.77
N HIS A 29 -12.01 -30.98 -11.05
CA HIS A 29 -10.98 -31.99 -11.29
C HIS A 29 -11.07 -32.58 -12.71
N ASN A 30 -12.28 -32.92 -13.17
CA ASN A 30 -12.46 -33.46 -14.52
C ASN A 30 -12.18 -32.41 -15.61
N ALA A 31 -12.64 -31.17 -15.42
CA ALA A 31 -12.34 -30.06 -16.33
C ALA A 31 -10.82 -29.81 -16.43
N GLY A 32 -10.09 -29.88 -15.32
CA GLY A 32 -8.63 -29.71 -15.28
C GLY A 32 -7.91 -30.83 -16.02
N ARG A 33 -8.35 -32.09 -15.82
CA ARG A 33 -7.81 -33.24 -16.56
C ARG A 33 -8.05 -33.12 -18.07
N LEU A 34 -9.26 -32.70 -18.47
CA LEU A 34 -9.61 -32.48 -19.87
C LEU A 34 -8.83 -31.31 -20.48
N LEU A 35 -8.65 -30.22 -19.74
CA LEU A 35 -7.85 -29.07 -20.17
C LEU A 35 -6.38 -29.46 -20.38
N LEU A 36 -5.77 -30.14 -19.42
CA LEU A 36 -4.39 -30.60 -19.53
C LEU A 36 -4.19 -31.53 -20.74
N ALA A 37 -5.11 -32.48 -20.95
CA ALA A 37 -5.08 -33.36 -22.11
C ALA A 37 -5.21 -32.55 -23.41
N HIS A 38 -6.14 -31.59 -23.46
CA HIS A 38 -6.38 -30.75 -24.63
C HIS A 38 -5.16 -29.89 -24.99
N LEU A 39 -4.53 -29.25 -23.99
CA LEU A 39 -3.30 -28.48 -24.17
C LEU A 39 -2.18 -29.35 -24.77
N ARG A 40 -1.97 -30.56 -24.23
CA ARG A 40 -0.95 -31.50 -24.72
C ARG A 40 -1.24 -31.99 -26.14
N THR A 41 -2.50 -32.32 -26.44
CA THR A 41 -2.88 -32.84 -27.77
C THR A 41 -2.63 -31.83 -28.88
N HIS A 42 -2.79 -30.54 -28.59
CA HIS A 42 -2.64 -29.47 -29.57
C HIS A 42 -1.33 -28.69 -29.44
N ASP A 43 -0.42 -29.13 -28.56
CA ASP A 43 0.82 -28.43 -28.20
C ASP A 43 0.60 -26.94 -27.86
N LEU A 44 -0.48 -26.67 -27.13
CA LEU A 44 -0.86 -25.32 -26.68
C LEU A 44 -0.42 -25.11 -25.23
N THR A 45 -0.17 -23.86 -24.89
CA THR A 45 -0.01 -23.39 -23.51
C THR A 45 -1.25 -22.61 -23.08
N LEU A 46 -1.37 -22.34 -21.77
CA LEU A 46 -2.42 -21.48 -21.26
C LEU A 46 -2.36 -20.08 -21.89
N TYR A 47 -1.15 -19.54 -22.13
CA TYR A 47 -0.93 -18.28 -22.85
C TYR A 47 -1.53 -18.27 -24.27
N ASP A 48 -1.43 -19.39 -25.00
CA ASP A 48 -1.99 -19.49 -26.35
C ASP A 48 -3.53 -19.45 -26.34
N LEU A 49 -4.15 -19.93 -25.25
CA LEU A 49 -5.59 -19.86 -25.06
C LEU A 49 -6.03 -18.45 -24.63
N ASP A 50 -5.29 -17.85 -23.71
CA ASP A 50 -5.51 -16.50 -23.19
C ASP A 50 -4.14 -15.85 -22.89
N PRO A 51 -3.74 -14.79 -23.61
CA PRO A 51 -2.44 -14.13 -23.47
C PRO A 51 -2.16 -13.54 -22.07
N SER A 52 -3.16 -13.50 -21.19
CA SER A 52 -2.96 -13.12 -19.79
C SER A 52 -2.52 -14.27 -18.88
N LEU A 53 -2.54 -15.51 -19.36
CA LEU A 53 -2.13 -16.69 -18.62
C LEU A 53 -0.63 -16.98 -18.85
N PRO A 54 0.03 -17.71 -17.93
CA PRO A 54 1.43 -18.08 -18.09
C PRO A 54 1.66 -19.01 -19.29
N VAL A 55 2.88 -18.98 -19.84
CA VAL A 55 3.36 -19.93 -20.86
C VAL A 55 3.64 -21.27 -20.18
N SER A 56 2.58 -21.98 -19.81
CA SER A 56 2.61 -23.25 -19.10
C SER A 56 1.41 -24.12 -19.47
N GLN A 57 1.53 -25.43 -19.30
CA GLN A 57 0.42 -26.38 -19.38
C GLN A 57 -0.06 -26.83 -17.99
N GLU A 58 0.57 -26.36 -16.92
CA GLU A 58 0.28 -26.81 -15.56
C GLU A 58 -0.98 -26.16 -14.97
N MET A 59 -1.87 -26.97 -14.40
CA MET A 59 -3.11 -26.46 -13.79
C MET A 59 -2.85 -25.66 -12.51
N ALA A 60 -1.78 -25.98 -11.77
CA ALA A 60 -1.36 -25.19 -10.60
C ALA A 60 -1.01 -23.73 -10.96
N ALA A 61 -0.51 -23.49 -12.18
CA ALA A 61 -0.25 -22.15 -12.70
C ALA A 61 -1.56 -21.40 -12.99
N LEU A 62 -2.64 -22.11 -13.33
CA LEU A 62 -3.97 -21.54 -13.49
C LEU A 62 -4.67 -21.28 -12.14
N ASP A 63 -4.38 -22.12 -11.13
CA ASP A 63 -4.89 -21.96 -9.75
C ASP A 63 -4.26 -20.77 -9.02
N SER A 64 -2.97 -20.52 -9.26
CA SER A 64 -2.22 -19.39 -8.71
C SER A 64 -2.37 -18.11 -9.53
N TRP A 65 -3.12 -18.17 -10.64
CA TRP A 65 -3.29 -17.03 -11.52
C TRP A 65 -4.19 -15.96 -10.89
N ARG A 66 -3.75 -14.71 -11.00
CA ARG A 66 -4.45 -13.51 -10.52
C ARG A 66 -5.17 -12.86 -11.68
N GLU A 67 -6.47 -12.59 -11.53
CA GLU A 67 -7.26 -11.85 -12.53
C GLU A 67 -6.65 -10.49 -12.85
N THR A 68 -6.06 -9.87 -11.83
CA THR A 68 -5.33 -8.62 -11.90
C THR A 68 -4.17 -8.67 -12.89
N ALA A 69 -3.48 -9.80 -13.04
CA ALA A 69 -2.42 -9.97 -14.04
C ALA A 69 -2.97 -9.84 -15.47
N SER A 70 -4.21 -10.27 -15.72
CA SER A 70 -4.91 -10.10 -17.01
C SER A 70 -5.36 -8.68 -17.28
N LEU A 71 -5.76 -7.97 -16.25
CA LEU A 71 -6.09 -6.57 -16.38
C LEU A 71 -4.81 -5.76 -16.69
N MET A 72 -3.68 -6.13 -16.08
CA MET A 72 -2.37 -5.48 -16.31
C MET A 72 -1.82 -5.63 -17.73
N THR A 73 -2.21 -6.66 -18.50
CA THR A 73 -1.82 -6.80 -19.92
C THR A 73 -2.53 -5.79 -20.83
N ARG A 74 -3.69 -5.27 -20.39
CA ARG A 74 -4.48 -4.24 -21.10
C ARG A 74 -4.08 -2.80 -20.75
N VAL A 75 -3.20 -2.62 -19.77
CA VAL A 75 -2.61 -1.31 -19.47
C VAL A 75 -1.65 -0.92 -20.60
N GLY A 76 -1.88 0.25 -21.21
CA GLY A 76 -1.18 0.71 -22.41
C GLY A 76 -1.88 0.37 -23.73
N THR A 77 -3.06 -0.27 -23.70
CA THR A 77 -3.87 -0.56 -24.89
C THR A 77 -5.10 0.37 -24.96
N PRO A 78 -5.85 0.40 -26.09
CA PRO A 78 -7.07 1.20 -26.18
C PRO A 78 -8.15 0.87 -25.13
N GLN A 79 -8.07 -0.30 -24.48
CA GLN A 79 -8.98 -0.73 -23.41
C GLN A 79 -8.51 -0.30 -22.00
N GLN A 80 -7.45 0.50 -21.91
CA GLN A 80 -6.83 0.89 -20.64
C GLN A 80 -7.86 1.50 -19.66
N ASP A 81 -8.66 2.46 -20.09
CA ASP A 81 -9.57 3.19 -19.20
C ASP A 81 -10.61 2.27 -18.52
N GLU A 82 -11.04 1.21 -19.21
CA GLU A 82 -11.98 0.22 -18.67
C GLU A 82 -11.37 -0.62 -17.54
N VAL A 83 -10.07 -0.95 -17.66
CA VAL A 83 -9.38 -1.81 -16.69
C VAL A 83 -8.78 -1.03 -15.54
N LEU A 84 -8.41 0.24 -15.74
CA LEU A 84 -7.78 1.07 -14.70
C LEU A 84 -8.67 1.18 -13.45
N THR A 85 -9.98 1.32 -13.63
CA THR A 85 -10.93 1.42 -12.49
C THR A 85 -10.91 0.15 -11.61
N GLN A 86 -10.77 -1.03 -12.22
CA GLN A 86 -10.71 -2.30 -11.49
C GLN A 86 -9.35 -2.50 -10.82
N LEU A 87 -8.28 -2.10 -11.50
CA LEU A 87 -6.90 -2.21 -11.01
C LEU A 87 -6.61 -1.29 -9.81
N VAL A 88 -7.27 -0.13 -9.73
CA VAL A 88 -7.08 0.84 -8.63
C VAL A 88 -7.44 0.23 -7.26
N ASP A 89 -8.46 -0.61 -7.22
CA ASP A 89 -8.95 -1.24 -5.99
C ASP A 89 -8.41 -2.67 -5.79
N ALA A 90 -7.59 -3.18 -6.71
CA ALA A 90 -7.01 -4.52 -6.61
C ALA A 90 -5.98 -4.62 -5.47
N GLU A 91 -6.10 -5.67 -4.64
CA GLU A 91 -5.28 -5.86 -3.43
C GLU A 91 -4.05 -6.73 -3.65
N ASP A 92 -4.01 -7.49 -4.74
CA ASP A 92 -3.00 -8.51 -5.01
C ASP A 92 -1.94 -8.07 -6.02
N LEU A 93 -1.89 -6.79 -6.39
CA LEU A 93 -0.87 -6.23 -7.28
C LEU A 93 0.54 -6.41 -6.71
N THR A 94 1.46 -6.88 -7.54
CA THR A 94 2.88 -6.88 -7.21
C THR A 94 3.45 -5.47 -7.26
N GLU A 95 4.58 -5.23 -6.60
CA GLU A 95 5.23 -3.92 -6.61
C GLU A 95 5.62 -3.46 -8.03
N THR A 96 6.05 -4.38 -8.89
CA THR A 96 6.37 -4.09 -10.30
C THR A 96 5.11 -3.70 -11.09
N GLU A 97 4.00 -4.42 -10.90
CA GLU A 97 2.73 -4.07 -11.54
C GLU A 97 2.19 -2.73 -11.04
N LEU A 98 2.32 -2.45 -9.74
CA LEU A 98 1.92 -1.19 -9.14
C LEU A 98 2.71 -0.01 -9.72
N ARG A 99 4.03 -0.15 -9.92
CA ARG A 99 4.84 0.87 -10.61
C ARG A 99 4.34 1.11 -12.04
N LYS A 100 4.12 0.04 -12.81
CA LYS A 100 3.57 0.15 -14.18
C LYS A 100 2.19 0.82 -14.20
N LEU A 101 1.34 0.53 -13.20
CA LEU A 101 0.02 1.15 -13.07
C LEU A 101 0.14 2.64 -12.74
N LEU A 102 1.06 3.03 -11.86
CA LEU A 102 1.33 4.44 -11.51
C LEU A 102 1.79 5.25 -12.72
N ASP A 103 2.54 4.66 -13.66
CA ASP A 103 2.94 5.33 -14.90
C ASP A 103 1.77 5.54 -15.87
N ALA A 104 0.71 4.72 -15.76
CA ALA A 104 -0.46 4.77 -16.64
C ALA A 104 -1.64 5.58 -16.06
N VAL A 105 -1.65 5.85 -14.75
CA VAL A 105 -2.73 6.55 -14.06
C VAL A 105 -2.35 8.01 -13.82
N ASP A 106 -3.28 8.92 -14.12
CA ASP A 106 -3.19 10.30 -13.66
C ASP A 106 -3.59 10.39 -12.18
N LEU A 107 -2.58 10.47 -11.31
CA LEU A 107 -2.76 10.59 -9.86
C LEU A 107 -3.58 11.82 -9.47
N ASN A 108 -3.44 12.93 -10.20
CA ASN A 108 -4.21 14.15 -9.90
C ASN A 108 -5.67 13.94 -10.24
N LYS A 109 -5.98 13.35 -11.40
CA LYS A 109 -7.37 13.04 -11.79
C LYS A 109 -8.02 12.04 -10.83
N LEU A 110 -7.29 10.98 -10.44
CA LEU A 110 -7.80 9.99 -9.49
C LEU A 110 -8.05 10.61 -8.10
N ALA A 111 -7.15 11.49 -7.65
CA ALA A 111 -7.34 12.27 -6.45
C ALA A 111 -8.57 13.19 -6.53
N GLU A 112 -8.76 13.92 -7.63
CA GLU A 112 -9.92 14.81 -7.80
C GLU A 112 -11.25 14.08 -7.69
N VAL A 113 -11.33 12.84 -8.18
CA VAL A 113 -12.55 12.02 -8.11
C VAL A 113 -12.79 11.44 -6.70
N ARG A 114 -11.74 11.16 -5.92
CA ARG A 114 -11.87 10.44 -4.63
C ARG A 114 -11.61 11.26 -3.38
N ALA A 115 -10.98 12.44 -3.50
CA ALA A 115 -10.56 13.25 -2.35
C ALA A 115 -11.72 13.64 -1.43
N ASP A 116 -12.88 14.00 -1.98
CA ASP A 116 -14.05 14.37 -1.18
C ASP A 116 -14.55 13.19 -0.33
N GLY A 117 -14.57 11.98 -0.90
CA GLY A 117 -14.91 10.76 -0.16
C GLY A 117 -13.91 10.45 0.94
N TRP A 118 -12.62 10.63 0.67
CA TRP A 118 -11.57 10.46 1.68
C TRP A 118 -11.62 11.51 2.79
N ALA A 119 -11.90 12.76 2.45
CA ALA A 119 -12.06 13.86 3.40
C ALA A 119 -13.21 13.57 4.37
N TYR A 120 -14.35 13.08 3.85
CA TYR A 120 -15.47 12.65 4.67
C TYR A 120 -15.07 11.54 5.67
N THR A 121 -14.33 10.52 5.23
CA THR A 121 -13.85 9.45 6.12
C THR A 121 -12.96 9.97 7.26
N HIS A 122 -12.18 11.02 7.01
CA HIS A 122 -11.23 11.58 7.98
C HIS A 122 -11.78 12.80 8.73
N GLY A 123 -13.02 13.21 8.47
CA GLY A 123 -13.62 14.42 9.06
C GLY A 123 -12.86 15.72 8.71
N ALA A 124 -12.23 15.76 7.54
CA ALA A 124 -11.40 16.88 7.08
C ALA A 124 -12.14 17.75 6.05
N ASP A 125 -11.63 18.96 5.81
CA ASP A 125 -12.10 19.84 4.73
C ASP A 125 -11.74 19.25 3.35
N PRO A 126 -12.73 19.00 2.47
CA PRO A 126 -12.49 18.47 1.12
C PRO A 126 -11.51 19.30 0.28
N GLU A 127 -11.51 20.63 0.39
CA GLU A 127 -10.60 21.48 -0.38
C GLU A 127 -9.14 21.27 0.05
N GLN A 128 -8.90 21.21 1.36
CA GLN A 128 -7.57 20.93 1.91
C GLN A 128 -7.09 19.53 1.52
N TYR A 129 -8.00 18.55 1.46
CA TYR A 129 -7.69 17.19 1.04
C TYR A 129 -7.34 17.13 -0.46
N ARG A 130 -8.05 17.88 -1.31
CA ARG A 130 -7.71 18.05 -2.74
C ARG A 130 -6.35 18.72 -2.91
N GLN A 131 -6.07 19.77 -2.15
CA GLN A 131 -4.76 20.43 -2.15
C GLN A 131 -3.64 19.46 -1.72
N ALA A 132 -3.87 18.68 -0.66
CA ALA A 132 -2.93 17.65 -0.21
C ALA A 132 -2.65 16.61 -1.28
N ALA A 133 -3.71 16.09 -1.92
CA ALA A 133 -3.61 15.05 -2.92
C ALA A 133 -2.79 15.50 -4.15
N ARG A 134 -2.85 16.78 -4.52
CA ARG A 134 -2.02 17.37 -5.60
C ARG A 134 -0.51 17.42 -5.29
N THR A 135 -0.13 17.21 -4.03
CA THR A 135 1.30 17.23 -3.62
C THR A 135 1.93 15.86 -3.55
N ILE A 136 1.14 14.77 -3.62
CA ILE A 136 1.64 13.41 -3.50
C ILE A 136 2.37 12.99 -4.78
N ARG A 137 3.43 12.21 -4.64
CA ARG A 137 4.22 11.65 -5.74
C ARG A 137 4.07 10.13 -5.76
N ALA A 138 4.44 9.51 -6.88
CA ALA A 138 4.46 8.05 -7.00
C ALA A 138 5.25 7.37 -5.86
N ALA A 139 6.38 7.95 -5.45
CA ALA A 139 7.18 7.45 -4.33
C ALA A 139 6.40 7.44 -2.99
N ASP A 140 5.57 8.46 -2.74
CA ASP A 140 4.76 8.54 -1.51
C ASP A 140 3.69 7.43 -1.47
N VAL A 141 3.12 7.09 -2.63
CA VAL A 141 2.12 6.03 -2.80
C VAL A 141 2.75 4.64 -2.67
N LEU A 142 3.94 4.44 -3.25
CA LEU A 142 4.67 3.17 -3.14
C LEU A 142 5.12 2.87 -1.71
N ALA A 143 5.41 3.89 -0.91
CA ALA A 143 5.79 3.74 0.50
C ALA A 143 4.66 3.23 1.41
N GLN A 144 3.40 3.25 0.96
CA GLN A 144 2.25 2.78 1.73
C GLN A 144 1.99 1.28 1.52
N THR A 145 0.90 0.75 2.07
CA THR A 145 0.47 -0.65 1.90
C THR A 145 -0.97 -0.72 1.39
N GLY A 146 -1.37 -1.88 0.85
CA GLY A 146 -2.72 -2.11 0.31
C GLY A 146 -2.87 -1.85 -1.19
N SER A 147 -4.11 -1.65 -1.64
CA SER A 147 -4.45 -1.32 -3.03
C SER A 147 -3.97 0.08 -3.42
N LEU A 148 -3.96 0.41 -4.72
CA LEU A 148 -3.56 1.75 -5.16
C LEU A 148 -4.43 2.84 -4.52
N ALA A 149 -5.75 2.62 -4.42
CA ALA A 149 -6.67 3.53 -3.74
C ALA A 149 -6.31 3.74 -2.26
N GLN A 150 -6.07 2.67 -1.51
CA GLN A 150 -5.70 2.74 -0.08
C GLN A 150 -4.37 3.45 0.12
N ARG A 151 -3.39 3.17 -0.75
CA ARG A 151 -2.08 3.82 -0.74
C ARG A 151 -2.19 5.31 -1.01
N MET A 152 -2.98 5.70 -2.01
CA MET A 152 -3.22 7.11 -2.33
C MET A 152 -3.96 7.83 -1.20
N GLN A 153 -4.97 7.20 -0.61
CA GLN A 153 -5.68 7.75 0.54
C GLN A 153 -4.72 8.00 1.71
N SER A 154 -3.85 7.04 2.02
CA SER A 154 -2.87 7.13 3.11
C SER A 154 -1.80 8.19 2.83
N ALA A 155 -1.28 8.24 1.60
CA ALA A 155 -0.33 9.27 1.17
C ALA A 155 -0.96 10.67 1.23
N THR A 156 -2.23 10.80 0.82
CA THR A 156 -2.99 12.05 0.89
C THR A 156 -3.22 12.48 2.33
N ALA A 157 -3.59 11.56 3.22
CA ALA A 157 -3.75 11.83 4.65
C ALA A 157 -2.44 12.36 5.26
N ALA A 158 -1.30 11.72 4.93
CA ALA A 158 0.00 12.17 5.38
C ALA A 158 0.38 13.55 4.83
N ALA A 159 0.07 13.83 3.56
CA ALA A 159 0.27 15.16 2.96
C ALA A 159 -0.63 16.23 3.59
N HIS A 160 -1.90 15.90 3.85
CA HIS A 160 -2.86 16.78 4.50
C HIS A 160 -2.41 17.14 5.92
N HIS A 161 -1.93 16.14 6.67
CA HIS A 161 -1.33 16.37 7.97
C HIS A 161 -0.17 17.37 7.89
N ARG A 162 0.78 17.20 6.97
CA ARG A 162 1.91 18.15 6.79
C ARG A 162 1.47 19.56 6.40
N LEU A 163 0.39 19.70 5.64
CA LEU A 163 -0.15 21.02 5.25
C LEU A 163 -0.82 21.75 6.41
N THR A 164 -1.55 21.03 7.25
CA THR A 164 -2.30 21.60 8.38
C THR A 164 -1.45 21.71 9.65
N HIS A 165 -0.38 20.92 9.75
CA HIS A 165 0.52 20.85 10.89
C HIS A 165 1.91 21.30 10.45
N PRO A 166 2.25 22.58 10.63
CA PRO A 166 3.56 23.09 10.23
C PRO A 166 4.68 22.39 11.01
N GLU A 167 5.84 22.25 10.38
CA GLU A 167 7.01 21.69 11.02
C GLU A 167 7.47 22.60 12.18
N ARG A 168 7.80 21.97 13.31
CA ARG A 168 8.27 22.60 14.54
C ARG A 168 9.52 21.90 15.04
N GLN A 169 10.51 22.71 15.42
CA GLN A 169 11.67 22.26 16.16
C GLN A 169 11.42 22.46 17.66
N ILE A 170 11.32 21.35 18.39
CA ILE A 170 11.18 21.33 19.85
C ILE A 170 12.56 21.12 20.45
N ARG A 171 13.09 22.13 21.12
CA ARG A 171 14.40 22.04 21.77
C ARG A 171 14.35 21.04 22.92
N ALA A 172 15.40 20.23 23.02
CA ALA A 172 15.64 19.36 24.17
C ALA A 172 17.14 19.38 24.50
N SER A 173 17.46 19.46 25.78
CA SER A 173 18.82 19.64 26.31
C SER A 173 19.57 18.33 26.57
N SER A 174 18.88 17.18 26.57
CA SER A 174 19.50 15.87 26.80
C SER A 174 18.91 14.79 25.88
N PRO A 175 19.65 13.69 25.62
CA PRO A 175 19.12 12.54 24.89
C PRO A 175 17.88 11.91 25.54
N ALA A 176 17.82 11.87 26.88
CA ALA A 176 16.64 11.38 27.61
C ALA A 176 15.42 12.28 27.35
N GLN A 177 15.61 13.60 27.41
CA GLN A 177 14.54 14.55 27.10
C GLN A 177 14.12 14.48 25.62
N GLN A 178 15.04 14.26 24.68
CA GLN A 178 14.70 14.04 23.27
C GLN A 178 13.77 12.82 23.10
N ARG A 179 14.07 11.71 23.77
CA ARG A 179 13.23 10.49 23.73
C ARG A 179 11.87 10.72 24.39
N PHE A 180 11.83 11.47 25.47
CA PHE A 180 10.57 11.83 26.14
C PHE A 180 9.68 12.71 25.23
N VAL A 181 10.26 13.76 24.63
CA VAL A 181 9.55 14.64 23.68
C VAL A 181 9.03 13.82 22.50
N LEU A 182 9.82 12.90 21.95
CA LEU A 182 9.40 12.01 20.87
C LEU A 182 8.16 11.18 21.26
N GLY A 183 8.14 10.65 22.48
CA GLY A 183 7.00 9.92 23.03
C GLY A 183 5.75 10.80 23.16
N LEU A 184 5.90 12.03 23.67
CA LEU A 184 4.80 12.99 23.76
C LEU A 184 4.25 13.37 22.39
N VAL A 185 5.11 13.66 21.41
CA VAL A 185 4.70 13.96 20.03
C VAL A 185 3.88 12.81 19.46
N ARG A 186 4.37 11.57 19.58
CA ARG A 186 3.64 10.38 19.10
C ARG A 186 2.30 10.20 19.81
N GLY A 187 2.25 10.43 21.12
CA GLY A 187 1.01 10.34 21.89
C GLY A 187 -0.02 11.42 21.54
N LEU A 188 0.42 12.63 21.19
CA LEU A 188 -0.46 13.75 20.86
C LEU A 188 -0.96 13.71 19.41
N THR A 189 -0.12 13.26 18.48
CA THR A 189 -0.39 13.35 17.03
C THR A 189 -0.69 12.01 16.38
N GLY A 190 -0.34 10.89 17.03
CA GLY A 190 -0.28 9.58 16.40
C GLY A 190 0.86 9.41 15.38
N GLN A 191 1.61 10.48 15.09
CA GLN A 191 2.66 10.51 14.07
C GLN A 191 4.07 10.48 14.69
N PRO A 192 5.05 9.89 13.98
CA PRO A 192 6.43 9.90 14.46
C PRO A 192 7.05 11.30 14.33
N GLY A 193 7.87 11.67 15.33
CA GLY A 193 8.82 12.77 15.21
C GLY A 193 10.20 12.27 14.77
N GLN A 194 11.14 13.20 14.55
CA GLN A 194 12.53 12.89 14.23
C GLN A 194 13.47 13.53 15.26
N ILE A 195 14.40 12.75 15.81
CA ILE A 195 15.47 13.30 16.65
C ILE A 195 16.48 14.04 15.76
N THR A 196 16.90 15.20 16.22
CA THR A 196 17.88 16.09 15.59
C THR A 196 18.96 16.43 16.61
N GLU A 197 20.05 17.04 16.17
CA GLU A 197 21.14 17.45 17.07
C GLU A 197 20.68 18.35 18.22
N THR A 198 19.67 19.21 17.99
CA THR A 198 19.21 20.22 18.96
C THR A 198 17.90 19.86 19.66
N GLY A 199 17.32 18.70 19.38
CA GLY A 199 16.01 18.32 19.93
C GLY A 199 15.20 17.40 19.02
N VAL A 200 13.90 17.65 18.92
CA VAL A 200 12.96 16.85 18.12
C VAL A 200 12.25 17.72 17.10
N ARG A 201 12.18 17.24 15.86
CA ARG A 201 11.42 17.83 14.77
C ARG A 201 10.10 17.09 14.60
N ALA A 202 8.98 17.80 14.55
CA ALA A 202 7.65 17.22 14.39
C ALA A 202 6.69 18.19 13.72
N HIS A 203 5.66 17.67 13.07
CA HIS A 203 4.54 18.45 12.55
C HIS A 203 3.49 18.62 13.65
N LEU A 204 3.21 19.87 14.04
CA LEU A 204 2.28 20.18 15.13
C LEU A 204 1.44 21.39 14.76
N ASP A 205 0.14 21.30 15.00
CA ASP A 205 -0.72 22.48 15.01
C ASP A 205 -0.49 23.34 16.28
N VAL A 206 -1.18 24.47 16.37
CA VAL A 206 -1.02 25.42 17.48
C VAL A 206 -1.49 24.84 18.83
N GLU A 207 -2.57 24.06 18.82
CA GLU A 207 -3.15 23.49 20.04
C GLU A 207 -2.27 22.38 20.59
N GLN A 208 -1.82 21.47 19.73
CA GLN A 208 -0.89 20.39 20.04
C GLN A 208 0.45 20.92 20.53
N LEU A 209 0.99 21.97 19.89
CA LEU A 209 2.22 22.61 20.35
C LEU A 209 2.04 23.23 21.75
N SER A 210 0.90 23.85 22.01
CA SER A 210 0.59 24.44 23.32
C SER A 210 0.47 23.37 24.40
N ARG A 211 -0.22 22.26 24.08
CA ARG A 211 -0.34 21.11 24.97
C ARG A 211 1.00 20.43 25.22
N LEU A 212 1.83 20.25 24.18
CA LEU A 212 3.18 19.71 24.32
C LEU A 212 4.03 20.58 25.25
N ARG A 213 4.00 21.91 25.08
CA ARG A 213 4.72 22.84 25.96
C ARG A 213 4.26 22.77 27.42
N ALA A 214 2.95 22.65 27.65
CA ALA A 214 2.41 22.46 28.99
C ALA A 214 2.91 21.16 29.62
N LEU A 215 2.86 20.04 28.88
CA LEU A 215 3.37 18.74 29.36
C LEU A 215 4.87 18.77 29.63
N LEU A 216 5.65 19.45 28.78
CA LEU A 216 7.09 19.62 29.01
C LEU A 216 7.38 20.48 30.24
N SER A 217 6.62 21.54 30.48
CA SER A 217 6.77 22.36 31.67
C SER A 217 6.42 21.60 32.95
N GLN A 218 5.44 20.69 32.90
CA GLN A 218 4.96 19.97 34.06
C GLN A 218 5.76 18.70 34.37
N TYR A 219 6.19 17.97 33.33
CA TYR A 219 6.77 16.64 33.45
C TYR A 219 8.19 16.53 32.88
N GLY A 220 8.73 17.57 32.24
CA GLY A 220 10.02 17.50 31.56
C GLY A 220 11.19 17.12 32.45
N ALA A 221 11.23 17.61 33.69
CA ALA A 221 12.27 17.25 34.67
C ALA A 221 12.17 15.79 35.14
N GLN A 222 10.95 15.24 35.20
CA GLN A 222 10.71 13.87 35.65
C GLN A 222 11.29 12.84 34.68
N ALA A 223 11.39 13.18 33.40
CA ALA A 223 11.97 12.31 32.38
C ALA A 223 13.45 12.02 32.63
N GLU A 224 14.23 13.05 33.02
CA GLU A 224 15.66 12.91 33.31
C GLU A 224 15.85 12.05 34.56
N GLU A 225 15.12 12.35 35.63
CA GLU A 225 15.18 11.56 36.87
C GLU A 225 14.78 10.10 36.65
N ALA A 226 13.75 9.84 35.84
CA ALA A 226 13.33 8.48 35.51
C ALA A 226 14.42 7.74 34.70
N ALA A 227 15.09 8.43 33.77
CA ALA A 227 16.19 7.85 33.00
C ALA A 227 17.40 7.52 33.89
N LEU A 228 17.75 8.41 34.82
CA LEU A 228 18.84 8.17 35.79
C LEU A 228 18.52 6.97 36.69
N ARG A 229 17.31 6.90 37.25
CA ARG A 229 16.88 5.75 38.07
C ARG A 229 16.91 4.43 37.29
N ALA A 230 16.49 4.45 36.02
CA ALA A 230 16.54 3.27 35.16
C ALA A 230 17.98 2.83 34.87
N ALA A 231 18.91 3.78 34.69
CA ALA A 231 20.32 3.49 34.48
C ALA A 231 20.99 2.88 35.73
N GLU A 232 20.70 3.42 36.91
CA GLU A 232 21.16 2.85 38.20
C GLU A 232 20.63 1.43 38.42
N GLN A 233 19.35 1.21 38.12
CA GLN A 233 18.73 -0.12 38.22
C GLN A 233 19.42 -1.13 37.29
N LEU A 234 19.61 -0.77 36.02
CA LEU A 234 20.30 -1.63 35.05
C LEU A 234 21.74 -1.93 35.47
N GLY A 235 22.46 -0.94 36.01
CA GLY A 235 23.81 -1.12 36.53
C GLY A 235 23.86 -2.12 37.69
N ARG A 236 22.89 -2.09 38.59
CA ARG A 236 22.76 -3.07 39.69
C ARG A 236 22.48 -4.47 39.16
N GLU A 237 21.51 -4.62 38.27
CA GLU A 237 21.14 -5.91 37.68
C GLU A 237 22.33 -6.56 36.96
N LEU A 238 23.11 -5.78 36.21
CA LEU A 238 24.31 -6.28 35.52
C LEU A 238 25.45 -6.60 36.50
N GLY A 239 25.60 -5.83 37.58
CA GLY A 239 26.61 -6.08 38.60
C GLY A 239 26.31 -7.29 39.49
N GLU A 240 25.05 -7.65 39.66
CA GLU A 240 24.61 -8.84 40.42
C GLU A 240 24.58 -10.11 39.54
N ALA A 241 24.46 -9.96 38.22
CA ALA A 241 24.45 -11.06 37.25
C ALA A 241 25.84 -11.50 36.77
N GLY A 242 26.89 -10.72 37.05
CA GLY A 242 28.30 -11.01 36.72
C GLY A 242 29.07 -11.57 37.90
#